data_AF-A0A3Q0SP93-F1
#
_entry.id   AF-A0A3Q0SP93-F1
#
_cell.length_a   1.000
_cell.length_b   1.000
_cell.length_c   1.000
_cell.angle_alpha   90.00
_cell.angle_beta   90.00
_cell.angle_gamma   90.00
#
_symmetry.space_group_name_H-M   'P 1'
#
loop_
_entity.id
_entity.type
_entity.pdbx_description
1 polymer ?
#
loop_
_entity_poly.entity_id
_entity_poly.type
_entity_poly.pdbx_seq_one_letter_code
_entity_poly.pdbx_strand_id
1 'polypeptide(L)'
;TFLKHSKGQTLMDMVCEHLNLLEKDYFGLTFADTDSQKVSELYSPWHFAFAVKFYPPDPSQLMEDITRYYLCLQLRDDMLSGRLPCSFVTHALLGSYTVQAELGDYDQDDHGSDYVSDFRFAPNQTRELEERVMELHRNYKGMTPAEAEMNFLENAKKLSMYGVDLHHAKVGYSRILFQASTMHSVLKYHFLLYFEESENLRLGGLHGIFSFLNKRWT
;
A
#
# COMPACT_ATOMS: atom_id res chain seq x y z
N THR A 1 31.92 18.11 14.57
CA THR A 1 31.24 16.84 14.90
C THR A 1 29.90 16.76 14.18
N PHE A 2 29.88 16.55 12.86
CA PHE A 2 28.66 16.33 12.07
C PHE A 2 29.08 15.66 10.76
N LEU A 3 28.84 14.35 10.58
CA LEU A 3 28.95 13.60 9.31
C LEU A 3 28.50 12.15 9.57
N LYS A 4 27.19 11.96 9.74
CA LYS A 4 26.55 10.63 9.70
C LYS A 4 25.10 10.69 9.19
N HIS A 5 24.77 11.68 8.37
CA HIS A 5 23.60 11.59 7.49
C HIS A 5 24.03 10.70 6.32
N SER A 6 23.48 9.49 6.30
CA SER A 6 23.83 8.40 5.40
C SER A 6 23.52 8.72 3.93
N LYS A 7 24.19 8.03 3.00
CA LYS A 7 23.89 8.08 1.56
C LYS A 7 22.41 7.77 1.24
N GLY A 8 21.75 6.99 2.08
CA GLY A 8 20.32 6.66 1.96
C GLY A 8 19.40 7.87 2.17
N GLN A 9 19.68 8.71 3.18
CA GLN A 9 18.90 9.92 3.42
C GLN A 9 19.02 10.90 2.24
N THR A 10 20.22 11.09 1.70
CA THR A 10 20.41 11.94 0.51
C THR A 10 19.64 11.41 -0.70
N LEU A 11 19.63 10.09 -0.93
CA LEU A 11 18.85 9.49 -2.01
C LEU A 11 17.34 9.70 -1.79
N MET A 12 16.85 9.49 -0.57
CA MET A 12 15.46 9.74 -0.22
C MET A 12 15.07 11.20 -0.44
N ASP A 13 15.92 12.15 -0.04
CA ASP A 13 15.66 13.57 -0.24
C ASP A 13 15.60 13.95 -1.72
N MET A 14 16.50 13.41 -2.56
CA MET A 14 16.46 13.62 -4.01
C MET A 14 15.20 13.06 -4.65
N VAL A 15 14.75 11.87 -4.21
CA VAL A 15 13.49 11.29 -4.69
C VAL A 15 12.31 12.16 -4.29
N CYS A 16 12.19 12.56 -3.02
CA CYS A 16 11.08 13.40 -2.58
C CYS A 16 11.09 14.78 -3.24
N GLU A 17 12.26 15.37 -3.50
CA GLU A 17 12.37 16.61 -4.27
C GLU A 17 11.89 16.43 -5.71
N HIS A 18 12.28 15.35 -6.37
CA HIS A 18 11.82 15.03 -7.73
C HIS A 18 10.30 14.81 -7.80
N LEU A 19 9.72 14.18 -6.77
CA LEU A 19 8.28 13.95 -6.64
C LEU A 19 7.53 15.16 -6.06
N ASN A 20 8.22 16.26 -5.72
CA ASN A 20 7.63 17.44 -5.07
C ASN A 20 6.81 17.08 -3.80
N LEU A 21 7.36 16.22 -2.95
CA LEU A 21 6.71 15.68 -1.76
C LEU A 21 7.33 16.27 -0.47
N LEU A 22 6.52 16.94 0.35
CA LEU A 22 6.95 17.54 1.62
C LEU A 22 6.70 16.60 2.81
N GLU A 23 5.60 15.84 2.80
CA GLU A 23 5.24 14.87 3.85
C GLU A 23 6.05 13.56 3.76
N LYS A 24 7.39 13.67 3.78
CA LYS A 24 8.33 12.57 3.55
C LYS A 24 8.26 11.46 4.60
N ASP A 25 7.79 11.78 5.81
CA ASP A 25 7.79 10.88 6.97
C ASP A 25 6.97 9.59 6.75
N TYR A 26 6.02 9.60 5.82
CA TYR A 26 5.19 8.43 5.49
C TYR A 26 5.86 7.43 4.56
N PHE A 27 6.95 7.82 3.90
CA PHE A 27 7.57 7.05 2.83
C PHE A 27 8.98 6.59 3.17
N GLY A 28 9.49 5.67 2.37
CA GLY A 28 10.88 5.26 2.42
C GLY A 28 11.32 4.56 1.15
N LEU A 29 12.61 4.25 1.11
CA LEU A 29 13.19 3.42 0.06
C LEU A 29 13.35 2.00 0.59
N THR A 30 12.84 1.03 -0.15
CA THR A 30 13.13 -0.38 0.05
C THR A 30 14.11 -0.85 -1.01
N PHE A 31 14.98 -1.77 -0.61
CA PHE A 31 15.89 -2.47 -1.50
C PHE A 31 15.44 -3.94 -1.57
N ALA A 32 15.37 -4.50 -2.78
CA ALA A 32 15.17 -5.92 -2.94
C ALA A 32 16.49 -6.63 -2.60
N ASP A 33 16.60 -7.18 -1.39
CA ASP A 33 17.72 -8.05 -1.05
C ASP A 33 17.59 -9.32 -1.90
N THR A 34 18.34 -9.36 -2.99
CA THR A 34 18.39 -10.50 -3.89
C THR A 34 19.25 -11.55 -3.21
N ASP A 35 18.67 -12.29 -2.25
CA ASP A 35 19.23 -13.53 -1.69
C ASP A 35 19.54 -14.59 -2.79
N SER A 36 19.18 -14.31 -4.05
CA SER A 36 19.45 -15.11 -5.24
C SER A 36 20.57 -14.58 -6.14
N GLN A 37 21.13 -13.38 -5.96
CA GLN A 37 22.31 -12.93 -6.71
C GLN A 37 23.59 -13.43 -6.04
N LYS A 38 23.81 -14.74 -6.15
CA LYS A 38 25.17 -15.27 -6.12
C LYS A 38 25.97 -14.59 -7.25
N VAL A 39 26.83 -13.66 -6.88
CA VAL A 39 28.15 -13.47 -7.49
C VAL A 39 28.15 -13.18 -9.00
N SER A 40 27.46 -12.13 -9.45
CA SER A 40 27.78 -11.39 -10.69
C SER A 40 26.91 -10.12 -10.66
N GLU A 41 27.38 -8.93 -10.33
CA GLU A 41 28.33 -8.10 -11.08
C GLU A 41 28.52 -6.82 -10.25
N LEU A 42 29.74 -6.31 -10.14
CA LEU A 42 30.05 -4.98 -9.59
C LEU A 42 29.44 -3.80 -10.38
N TYR A 43 28.54 -4.07 -11.35
CA TYR A 43 28.01 -3.14 -12.33
C TYR A 43 26.48 -3.16 -12.47
N SER A 44 25.76 -3.98 -11.69
CA SER A 44 24.29 -3.94 -11.75
C SER A 44 23.77 -2.67 -11.05
N PRO A 45 22.89 -1.87 -11.68
CA PRO A 45 22.29 -0.73 -11.04
C PRO A 45 21.53 -1.16 -9.78
N TRP A 46 21.66 -0.36 -8.73
CA TRP A 46 20.95 -0.59 -7.47
C TRP A 46 19.47 -0.25 -7.71
N HIS A 47 18.59 -1.24 -7.59
CA HIS A 47 17.15 -1.02 -7.72
C HIS A 47 16.55 -0.72 -6.34
N PHE A 48 16.01 0.49 -6.20
CA PHE A 48 15.25 0.92 -5.04
C PHE A 48 13.78 1.08 -5.43
N ALA A 49 12.88 0.72 -4.52
CA ALA A 49 11.45 0.99 -4.64
C ALA A 49 11.04 2.02 -3.58
N PHE A 50 10.43 3.11 -4.05
CA PHE A 50 9.78 4.09 -3.19
C PHE A 50 8.43 3.53 -2.73
N ALA A 51 8.20 3.48 -1.42
CA ALA A 51 7.04 2.81 -0.85
C ALA A 51 6.56 3.52 0.42
N VAL A 52 5.29 3.33 0.78
CA VAL A 52 4.75 3.80 2.06
C VAL A 52 5.32 2.92 3.18
N LYS A 53 5.93 3.58 4.16
CA LYS A 53 6.46 2.97 5.38
C LYS A 53 5.46 3.06 6.53
N PHE A 54 4.72 4.16 6.61
CA PHE A 54 3.73 4.38 7.65
C PHE A 54 2.41 4.80 7.02
N TYR A 55 1.38 3.97 7.22
CA TYR A 55 0.05 4.24 6.72
C TYR A 55 -0.69 5.12 7.73
N PRO A 56 -1.16 6.32 7.35
CA PRO A 56 -1.91 7.17 8.27
C PRO A 56 -3.25 6.50 8.62
N PRO A 57 -3.63 6.42 9.91
CA PRO A 57 -4.94 5.88 10.30
C PRO A 57 -6.09 6.77 9.83
N ASP A 58 -5.82 8.05 9.62
CA ASP A 58 -6.76 9.03 9.09
C ASP A 58 -6.13 9.80 7.90
N PRO A 59 -6.33 9.34 6.65
CA PRO A 59 -5.76 9.96 5.46
C PRO A 59 -6.26 11.39 5.20
N SER A 60 -7.39 11.78 5.81
CA SER A 60 -7.91 13.15 5.72
C SER A 60 -7.00 14.20 6.39
N GLN A 61 -6.08 13.75 7.27
CA GLN A 61 -5.12 14.61 7.95
C GLN A 61 -3.86 14.90 7.13
N LEU A 62 -3.67 14.20 6.00
CA LEU A 62 -2.58 14.51 5.08
C LEU A 62 -2.80 15.90 4.51
N MET A 63 -1.74 16.71 4.43
CA MET A 63 -1.85 18.08 3.98
C MET A 63 -1.85 18.18 2.46
N GLU A 64 -1.08 17.34 1.77
CA GLU A 64 -0.88 17.44 0.33
C GLU A 64 -1.69 16.40 -0.46
N ASP A 65 -2.27 16.82 -1.58
CA ASP A 65 -2.93 15.90 -2.52
C ASP A 65 -1.95 14.87 -3.07
N ILE A 66 -0.70 15.27 -3.32
CA ILE A 66 0.33 14.36 -3.83
C ILE A 66 0.68 13.22 -2.85
N THR A 67 0.62 13.49 -1.54
CA THR A 67 0.81 12.47 -0.51
C THR A 67 -0.32 11.44 -0.54
N ARG A 68 -1.57 11.90 -0.70
CA ARG A 68 -2.74 11.03 -0.87
C ARG A 68 -2.65 10.19 -2.14
N TYR A 69 -2.25 10.80 -3.25
CA TYR A 69 -2.05 10.11 -4.51
C TYR A 69 -1.05 8.95 -4.39
N TYR A 70 0.13 9.19 -3.82
CA TYR A 70 1.12 8.11 -3.62
C TYR A 70 0.64 7.03 -2.64
N LEU A 71 -0.16 7.39 -1.64
CA LEU A 71 -0.81 6.41 -0.76
C LEU A 71 -1.83 5.54 -1.53
N CYS A 72 -2.64 6.13 -2.41
CA CYS A 72 -3.53 5.40 -3.31
C CYS A 72 -2.77 4.41 -4.20
N LEU A 73 -1.66 4.85 -4.81
CA LEU A 73 -0.82 3.98 -5.65
C LEU A 73 -0.25 2.79 -4.87
N GLN A 74 0.24 3.03 -3.65
CA GLN A 74 0.74 1.96 -2.80
C GLN A 74 -0.36 0.95 -2.43
N LEU A 75 -1.54 1.42 -2.06
CA LEU A 75 -2.66 0.54 -1.70
C LEU A 75 -3.16 -0.28 -2.90
N ARG A 76 -3.13 0.29 -4.11
CA ARG A 76 -3.38 -0.45 -5.35
C ARG A 76 -2.37 -1.59 -5.52
N ASP A 77 -1.08 -1.34 -5.32
CA ASP A 77 -0.05 -2.39 -5.36
C ASP A 77 -0.25 -3.44 -4.25
N ASP A 78 -0.65 -3.03 -3.05
CA ASP A 78 -0.97 -3.95 -1.95
C ASP A 78 -2.15 -4.87 -2.28
N MET A 79 -3.19 -4.34 -2.93
CA MET A 79 -4.34 -5.13 -3.40
C MET A 79 -3.92 -6.13 -4.48
N LEU A 80 -3.15 -5.69 -5.48
CA LEU A 80 -2.70 -6.52 -6.60
C LEU A 80 -1.70 -7.60 -6.20
N SER A 81 -0.85 -7.32 -5.20
CA SER A 81 0.07 -8.30 -4.64
C SER A 81 -0.58 -9.23 -3.61
N GLY A 82 -1.82 -8.97 -3.21
CA GLY A 82 -2.54 -9.73 -2.19
C GLY A 82 -2.16 -9.39 -0.74
N ARG A 83 -1.31 -8.38 -0.52
CA ARG A 83 -0.97 -7.87 0.83
C ARG A 83 -2.17 -7.21 1.50
N LEU A 84 -3.07 -6.63 0.72
CA LEU A 84 -4.33 -6.05 1.16
C LEU A 84 -5.50 -6.84 0.55
N PRO A 85 -5.98 -7.91 1.22
CA PRO A 85 -7.09 -8.71 0.74
C PRO A 85 -8.38 -7.89 0.69
N CYS A 86 -9.06 -7.94 -0.45
CA CYS A 86 -10.31 -7.23 -0.70
C CYS A 86 -11.39 -8.19 -1.19
N SER A 87 -12.65 -7.91 -0.83
CA SER A 87 -13.80 -8.59 -1.42
C SER A 87 -13.99 -8.19 -2.89
N PHE A 88 -14.78 -8.93 -3.66
CA PHE A 88 -15.16 -8.52 -5.02
C PHE A 88 -15.77 -7.11 -5.05
N VAL A 89 -16.72 -6.83 -4.14
CA VAL A 89 -17.40 -5.54 -4.04
C VAL A 89 -16.41 -4.42 -3.72
N THR A 90 -15.45 -4.69 -2.83
CA THR A 90 -14.40 -3.74 -2.47
C THR A 90 -13.49 -3.44 -3.65
N HIS A 91 -13.03 -4.46 -4.38
CA HIS A 91 -12.23 -4.26 -5.59
C HIS A 91 -12.97 -3.43 -6.63
N ALA A 92 -14.27 -3.68 -6.83
CA ALA A 92 -15.08 -2.91 -7.77
C ALA A 92 -15.20 -1.44 -7.35
N LEU A 93 -15.47 -1.19 -6.08
CA LEU A 93 -15.61 0.16 -5.52
C LEU A 93 -14.30 0.96 -5.57
N LEU A 94 -13.20 0.36 -5.13
CA LEU A 94 -11.89 1.01 -5.16
C LEU A 94 -11.39 1.18 -6.59
N GLY A 95 -11.67 0.21 -7.46
CA GLY A 95 -11.39 0.29 -8.88
C GLY A 95 -12.16 1.44 -9.55
N SER A 96 -13.43 1.65 -9.22
CA SER A 96 -14.22 2.74 -9.82
C SER A 96 -13.75 4.12 -9.38
N TYR A 97 -13.29 4.30 -8.14
CA TYR A 97 -12.63 5.54 -7.74
C TYR A 97 -11.30 5.75 -8.45
N THR A 98 -10.53 4.68 -8.68
CA THR A 98 -9.28 4.75 -9.46
C THR A 98 -9.56 5.23 -10.89
N VAL A 99 -10.60 4.68 -11.53
CA VAL A 99 -11.00 5.10 -12.89
C VAL A 99 -11.42 6.56 -12.91
N GLN A 100 -12.25 7.00 -11.96
CA GLN A 100 -12.67 8.41 -11.87
C GLN A 100 -11.48 9.36 -11.65
N ALA A 101 -10.50 8.96 -10.83
CA ALA A 101 -9.32 9.79 -10.59
C ALA A 101 -8.43 9.93 -11.83
N GLU A 102 -8.30 8.87 -12.62
CA GLU A 102 -7.38 8.80 -13.77
C GLU A 102 -8.02 9.30 -15.08
N LEU A 103 -9.32 9.04 -15.28
CA LEU A 103 -10.04 9.37 -16.51
C LEU A 103 -11.00 10.57 -16.38
N GLY A 104 -11.35 10.97 -15.15
CA GLY A 104 -12.40 11.96 -14.92
C GLY A 104 -13.80 11.40 -15.13
N ASP A 105 -14.75 12.25 -15.46
CA ASP A 105 -16.15 11.85 -15.63
C ASP A 105 -16.35 10.86 -16.80
N TYR A 106 -17.24 9.87 -16.59
CA TYR A 106 -17.70 9.03 -17.68
C TYR A 106 -18.41 9.85 -18.78
N ASP A 107 -17.85 9.75 -19.98
CA ASP A 107 -18.42 10.21 -21.26
C ASP A 107 -18.74 9.01 -22.17
N GLN A 108 -19.96 8.94 -22.72
CA GLN A 108 -20.41 7.82 -23.56
C GLN A 108 -19.74 7.76 -24.94
N ASP A 109 -19.24 8.89 -25.45
CA ASP A 109 -18.65 9.01 -26.77
C ASP A 109 -17.17 8.62 -26.73
N ASP A 110 -16.50 8.89 -25.60
CA ASP A 110 -15.09 8.55 -25.37
C ASP A 110 -14.89 7.17 -24.72
N HIS A 111 -15.84 6.70 -23.89
CA HIS A 111 -15.70 5.45 -23.15
C HIS A 111 -16.50 4.30 -23.79
N GLY A 112 -15.79 3.49 -24.58
CA GLY A 112 -16.31 2.25 -25.18
C GLY A 112 -16.72 1.18 -24.18
N SER A 113 -16.99 -0.05 -24.63
CA SER A 113 -17.44 -1.14 -23.75
C SER A 113 -16.35 -1.73 -22.84
N ASP A 114 -15.09 -1.38 -23.07
CA ASP A 114 -13.89 -2.02 -22.51
C ASP A 114 -12.81 -1.00 -22.11
N TYR A 115 -13.16 0.27 -21.93
CA TYR A 115 -12.23 1.36 -21.62
C TYR A 115 -11.43 1.18 -20.32
N VAL A 116 -11.83 0.24 -19.46
CA VAL A 116 -11.13 -0.09 -18.21
C VAL A 116 -10.21 -1.32 -18.32
N SER A 117 -10.10 -1.94 -19.50
CA SER A 117 -9.38 -3.21 -19.70
C SER A 117 -7.87 -3.12 -19.44
N ASP A 118 -7.28 -1.93 -19.62
CA ASP A 118 -5.87 -1.65 -19.31
C ASP A 118 -5.61 -1.48 -17.80
N PHE A 119 -6.65 -1.28 -17.01
CA PHE A 119 -6.52 -1.20 -15.56
C PHE A 119 -6.42 -2.60 -14.93
N ARG A 120 -5.71 -2.65 -13.80
CA ARG A 120 -5.65 -3.83 -12.93
C ARG A 120 -6.20 -3.45 -11.58
N PHE A 121 -7.34 -4.04 -11.23
CA PHE A 121 -8.06 -3.78 -9.98
C PHE A 121 -7.86 -4.89 -8.95
N ALA A 122 -7.65 -6.13 -9.40
CA ALA A 122 -7.51 -7.30 -8.54
C ALA A 122 -6.48 -8.31 -9.13
N PRO A 123 -5.87 -9.17 -8.30
CA PRO A 123 -4.92 -10.18 -8.77
C PRO A 123 -5.53 -11.16 -9.79
N ASN A 124 -6.80 -11.53 -9.58
CA ASN A 124 -7.56 -12.44 -10.45
C ASN A 124 -8.72 -11.68 -11.08
N GLN A 125 -8.41 -10.66 -11.89
CA GLN A 125 -9.42 -9.81 -12.53
C GLN A 125 -10.31 -10.63 -13.49
N THR A 126 -11.61 -10.39 -13.41
CA THR A 126 -12.62 -10.98 -14.30
C THR A 126 -13.32 -9.87 -15.07
N ARG A 127 -13.95 -10.24 -16.20
CA ARG A 127 -14.79 -9.31 -16.96
C ARG A 127 -15.97 -8.79 -16.15
N GLU A 128 -16.55 -9.62 -15.28
CA GLU A 128 -17.62 -9.20 -14.36
C GLU A 128 -17.16 -8.08 -13.41
N LEU A 129 -15.90 -8.13 -12.95
CA LEU A 129 -15.33 -7.06 -12.13
C LEU A 129 -15.22 -5.75 -12.92
N GLU A 130 -14.74 -5.81 -14.16
CA GLU A 130 -14.63 -4.63 -15.04
C GLU A 130 -16.01 -4.02 -15.33
N GLU A 131 -17.02 -4.85 -15.63
CA GLU A 131 -18.40 -4.42 -15.83
C GLU A 131 -18.93 -3.71 -14.58
N ARG A 132 -18.67 -4.26 -13.39
CA ARG A 132 -19.09 -3.65 -12.13
C ARG A 132 -18.37 -2.33 -11.84
N VAL A 133 -17.08 -2.22 -12.15
CA VAL A 133 -16.32 -0.97 -12.05
C VAL A 133 -16.92 0.10 -12.96
N MET A 134 -17.18 -0.24 -14.23
CA MET A 134 -17.77 0.69 -15.20
C MET A 134 -19.17 1.15 -14.78
N GLU A 135 -19.99 0.25 -14.22
CA GLU A 135 -21.31 0.61 -13.67
C GLU A 135 -21.22 1.65 -12.56
N LEU A 136 -20.26 1.49 -11.64
CA LEU A 136 -20.06 2.42 -10.55
C LEU A 136 -19.53 3.77 -11.04
N HIS A 137 -18.54 3.75 -11.93
CA HIS A 137 -17.90 4.94 -12.50
C HIS A 137 -18.92 5.90 -13.13
N ARG A 138 -19.93 5.38 -13.85
CA ARG A 138 -21.02 6.18 -14.46
C ARG A 138 -21.80 7.05 -13.46
N ASN A 139 -21.75 6.75 -12.16
CA ASN A 139 -22.49 7.48 -11.13
C ASN A 139 -21.68 8.59 -10.47
N TYR A 140 -20.42 8.81 -10.84
CA TYR A 140 -19.52 9.76 -10.18
C TYR A 140 -19.39 11.11 -10.89
N LYS A 141 -20.32 11.44 -11.79
CA LYS A 141 -20.28 12.68 -12.55
C LYS A 141 -20.11 13.91 -11.65
N GLY A 142 -19.10 14.73 -11.94
CA GLY A 142 -18.73 15.91 -11.19
C GLY A 142 -17.81 15.67 -10.00
N MET A 143 -17.40 14.42 -9.74
CA MET A 143 -16.41 14.08 -8.72
C MET A 143 -15.01 14.40 -9.23
N THR A 144 -14.29 15.26 -8.53
CA THR A 144 -12.90 15.60 -8.88
C THR A 144 -11.95 14.44 -8.57
N PRO A 145 -10.76 14.37 -9.22
CA PRO A 145 -9.77 13.34 -8.90
C PRO A 145 -9.38 13.30 -7.42
N ALA A 146 -9.19 14.46 -6.78
CA ALA A 146 -8.86 14.55 -5.36
C ALA A 146 -10.00 13.99 -4.45
N GLU A 147 -11.26 14.23 -4.81
CA GLU A 147 -12.40 13.64 -4.11
C GLU A 147 -12.49 12.12 -4.32
N ALA A 148 -12.20 11.63 -5.52
CA ALA A 148 -12.17 10.21 -5.83
C ALA A 148 -11.06 9.49 -5.04
N GLU A 149 -9.85 10.08 -4.98
CA GLU A 149 -8.74 9.60 -4.15
C GLU A 149 -9.09 9.61 -2.66
N MET A 150 -9.71 10.68 -2.15
CA MET A 150 -10.14 10.73 -0.77
C MET A 150 -11.17 9.63 -0.47
N ASN A 151 -12.17 9.44 -1.35
CA ASN A 151 -13.16 8.38 -1.19
C ASN A 151 -12.53 6.98 -1.27
N PHE A 152 -11.53 6.78 -2.12
CA PHE A 152 -10.74 5.55 -2.16
C PHE A 152 -10.09 5.29 -0.78
N LEU A 153 -9.38 6.28 -0.23
CA LEU A 153 -8.66 6.17 1.03
C LEU A 153 -9.59 5.95 2.23
N GLU A 154 -10.73 6.64 2.27
CA GLU A 154 -11.75 6.49 3.31
C GLU A 154 -12.39 5.10 3.34
N ASN A 155 -12.41 4.39 2.20
CA ASN A 155 -12.86 3.01 2.13
C ASN A 155 -11.72 2.02 2.40
N ALA A 156 -10.53 2.26 1.86
CA ALA A 156 -9.37 1.40 2.04
C ALA A 156 -8.92 1.32 3.52
N LYS A 157 -8.96 2.44 4.26
CA LYS A 157 -8.56 2.47 5.69
C LYS A 157 -9.41 1.58 6.60
N LYS A 158 -10.60 1.16 6.13
CA LYS A 158 -11.52 0.29 6.88
C LYS A 158 -11.16 -1.20 6.72
N LEU A 159 -10.26 -1.54 5.81
CA LEU A 159 -9.84 -2.93 5.57
C LEU A 159 -8.95 -3.43 6.70
N SER A 160 -9.15 -4.68 7.09
CA SER A 160 -8.47 -5.28 8.26
C SER A 160 -6.94 -5.33 8.12
N MET A 161 -6.45 -5.41 6.88
CA MET A 161 -5.02 -5.49 6.57
C MET A 161 -4.42 -4.14 6.14
N TYR A 162 -5.18 -3.05 6.26
CA TYR A 162 -4.69 -1.71 5.94
C TYR A 162 -3.48 -1.34 6.80
N GLY A 163 -2.35 -1.07 6.13
CA GLY A 163 -1.10 -0.69 6.78
C GLY A 163 -0.45 -1.78 7.64
N VAL A 164 -0.84 -3.04 7.46
CA VAL A 164 -0.28 -4.18 8.21
C VAL A 164 0.92 -4.78 7.46
N ASP A 165 2.13 -4.59 8.00
CA ASP A 165 3.34 -5.25 7.46
C ASP A 165 3.51 -6.65 8.06
N LEU A 166 3.32 -7.68 7.23
CA LEU A 166 3.41 -9.08 7.61
C LEU A 166 4.86 -9.59 7.58
N HIS A 167 5.41 -9.87 8.76
CA HIS A 167 6.71 -10.54 8.87
C HIS A 167 6.56 -12.00 9.30
N HIS A 168 7.24 -12.90 8.59
CA HIS A 168 7.37 -14.29 9.01
C HIS A 168 8.29 -14.39 10.23
N ALA A 169 7.80 -14.97 11.33
CA ALA A 169 8.67 -15.38 12.44
C ALA A 169 8.40 -16.84 12.87
N LYS A 170 9.37 -17.43 13.59
CA LYS A 170 9.32 -18.81 14.09
C LYS A 170 9.25 -18.81 15.61
N VAL A 171 8.34 -19.60 16.20
CA VAL A 171 8.33 -19.92 17.64
C VAL A 171 8.44 -21.43 17.82
N GLY A 172 9.58 -21.91 18.29
CA GLY A 172 9.78 -23.36 18.52
C GLY A 172 9.71 -24.22 17.26
N TYR A 173 9.14 -25.43 17.38
CA TYR A 173 9.12 -26.47 16.34
C TYR A 173 7.96 -26.35 15.32
N SER A 174 7.05 -25.40 15.50
CA SER A 174 5.93 -25.15 14.57
C SER A 174 6.03 -23.73 14.01
N ARG A 175 6.13 -23.60 12.68
CA ARG A 175 5.97 -22.33 11.92
C ARG A 175 4.48 -21.90 12.05
N ILE A 176 4.03 -20.64 12.11
CA ILE A 176 4.39 -19.33 11.53
C ILE A 176 3.89 -18.23 12.50
N LEU A 177 4.63 -17.12 12.67
CA LEU A 177 4.13 -15.86 13.23
C LEU A 177 3.94 -14.85 12.10
N PHE A 178 2.87 -14.06 12.16
CA PHE A 178 2.70 -12.84 11.40
C PHE A 178 2.83 -11.65 12.36
N GLN A 179 3.74 -10.72 12.06
CA GLN A 179 3.77 -9.42 12.74
C GLN A 179 2.72 -8.52 12.07
N ALA A 180 2.03 -7.68 12.85
CA ALA A 180 1.23 -6.59 12.34
C ALA A 180 1.67 -5.33 13.06
N SER A 181 1.97 -4.26 12.33
CA SER A 181 2.32 -2.96 12.89
C SER A 181 1.38 -1.90 12.35
N THR A 182 0.42 -1.45 13.16
CA THR A 182 -0.42 -0.29 12.82
C THR A 182 -0.03 0.90 13.69
N MET A 183 0.18 2.06 13.06
CA MET A 183 0.60 3.29 13.74
C MET A 183 -0.63 3.98 14.34
N HIS A 184 -0.93 3.73 15.62
CA HIS A 184 -2.04 4.39 16.33
C HIS A 184 -1.65 5.72 17.01
N SER A 185 -0.34 5.98 17.12
CA SER A 185 0.34 7.16 17.65
C SER A 185 1.81 6.76 17.85
N VAL A 186 2.73 7.73 17.77
CA VAL A 186 4.20 7.62 17.54
C VAL A 186 4.98 6.46 18.21
N LEU A 187 4.45 5.69 19.17
CA LEU A 187 5.21 4.65 19.88
C LEU A 187 4.42 3.37 20.28
N LYS A 188 3.22 3.09 19.74
CA LYS A 188 2.49 1.85 20.08
C LYS A 188 2.30 0.92 18.87
N TYR A 189 3.14 -0.10 18.81
CA TYR A 189 2.94 -1.27 17.95
C TYR A 189 1.99 -2.25 18.65
N HIS A 190 0.84 -2.55 18.05
CA HIS A 190 -0.04 -3.62 18.54
C HIS A 190 0.27 -4.88 17.74
N PHE A 191 1.02 -5.80 18.34
CA PHE A 191 1.37 -7.07 17.73
C PHE A 191 0.15 -8.00 17.81
N LEU A 192 -0.46 -8.31 16.67
CA LEU A 192 -1.44 -9.39 16.57
C LEU A 192 -0.70 -10.66 16.17
N LEU A 193 -0.75 -11.68 17.02
CA LEU A 193 -0.23 -13.01 16.69
C LEU A 193 -1.36 -13.87 16.13
N TYR A 194 -1.16 -14.36 14.91
CA TYR A 194 -2.02 -15.36 14.29
C TYR A 194 -1.37 -16.74 14.44
N PHE A 195 -2.09 -17.68 15.05
CA PHE A 195 -1.69 -19.08 15.14
C PHE A 195 -2.43 -19.89 14.08
N GLU A 196 -1.71 -20.67 13.29
CA GLU A 196 -2.27 -21.72 12.45
C GLU A 196 -2.29 -23.02 13.27
N GLU A 197 -3.36 -23.21 14.06
CA GLU A 197 -3.72 -24.53 14.58
C GLU A 197 -4.97 -24.98 13.83
N SER A 198 -4.83 -26.05 13.03
CA SER A 198 -5.93 -26.82 12.41
C SER A 198 -7.19 -26.00 12.07
N GLU A 199 -7.25 -25.51 10.84
CA GLU A 199 -8.44 -24.92 10.18
C GLU A 199 -9.06 -23.65 10.79
N ASN A 200 -8.51 -23.01 11.82
CA ASN A 200 -9.02 -21.71 12.29
C ASN A 200 -7.94 -20.74 12.81
N LEU A 201 -7.93 -19.51 12.28
CA LEU A 201 -7.14 -18.38 12.79
C LEU A 201 -7.73 -17.89 14.14
N ARG A 202 -6.94 -17.88 15.21
CA ARG A 202 -7.31 -17.27 16.51
C ARG A 202 -6.47 -16.03 16.82
N LEU A 203 -7.13 -14.97 17.30
CA LEU A 203 -6.52 -13.75 17.83
C LEU A 203 -5.91 -14.01 19.21
N GLY A 204 -4.58 -13.98 19.33
CA GLY A 204 -3.86 -13.98 20.61
C GLY A 204 -3.26 -12.60 20.89
N GLY A 205 -3.78 -11.90 21.91
CA GLY A 205 -3.21 -10.62 22.36
C GLY A 205 -2.02 -10.85 23.30
N LEU A 206 -0.83 -10.37 22.92
CA LEU A 206 0.30 -10.21 23.84
C LEU A 206 0.59 -8.72 24.01
N HIS A 207 0.44 -8.22 25.24
CA HIS A 207 0.92 -6.89 25.61
C HIS A 207 2.43 -6.95 25.89
N GLY A 208 3.24 -6.44 24.97
CA GLY A 208 4.69 -6.30 25.17
C GLY A 208 5.31 -5.32 24.18
N ILE A 209 6.23 -4.48 24.66
CA ILE A 209 7.05 -3.60 23.82
C ILE A 209 8.26 -4.43 23.37
N PHE A 210 8.29 -4.85 22.11
CA PHE A 210 9.49 -5.43 21.48
C PHE A 210 10.11 -4.40 20.54
N SER A 211 11.39 -4.08 20.75
CA SER A 211 12.17 -3.25 19.83
C SER A 211 12.71 -4.11 18.70
N PHE A 212 12.05 -4.09 17.55
CA PHE A 212 12.66 -4.53 16.29
C PHE A 212 12.98 -3.29 15.45
N LEU A 213 14.28 -3.07 15.21
CA LEU A 213 14.74 -2.21 14.13
C LEU A 213 14.32 -2.88 12.82
N ASN A 214 13.31 -2.32 12.14
CA ASN A 214 12.89 -2.76 10.82
C ASN A 214 14.07 -2.55 9.85
N LYS A 215 14.85 -3.62 9.58
CA LYS A 215 16.05 -3.59 8.72
C LYS A 215 15.73 -3.28 7.24
N ARG A 216 14.45 -3.10 6.89
CA ARG A 216 13.97 -2.93 5.51
C ARG A 216 14.06 -1.48 5.00
N TRP A 217 14.21 -0.51 5.89
CA TRP A 217 14.15 0.91 5.55
C TRP A 217 15.49 1.57 5.90
N THR A 218 16.15 2.13 4.89
CA THR A 218 17.36 2.97 5.07
C THR A 218 17.02 4.41 5.35
#